data_AF-A0A3D4K8P6-F1
#
_entry.id   AF-A0A3D4K8P6-F1
#
_cell.length_a   1.000
_cell.length_b   1.000
_cell.length_c   1.000
_cell.angle_alpha   90.00
_cell.angle_beta   90.00
_cell.angle_gamma   90.00
#
_symmetry.space_group_name_H-M   'P 1'
#
loop_
_entity.id
_entity.type
_entity.pdbx_description
1 polymer ?
#
loop_
_entity_poly.entity_id
_entity_poly.type
_entity_poly.pdbx_seq_one_letter_code
_entity_poly.pdbx_strand_id
1 'polypeptide(L)'
;MLTILASLLGFLGSAFPEFIKIWKDRSDKQHELILLKMQMEHQAQGHTERLAEINANADIAESAAIYKTYATNITWVDALNGTVRPVIAYSFFLLYAGVKILQYNANMPWLLWTEEDQAIFAGIISFYYGQRAMNKIRGGK
;
A
#
# COMPACT_ATOMS: atom_id res chain seq x y z
N MET A 1 -17.70 -1.48 83.70
CA MET A 1 -17.72 -0.62 82.49
C MET A 1 -16.54 -0.88 81.55
N LEU A 2 -15.34 -1.22 82.06
CA LEU A 2 -14.18 -1.64 81.24
C LEU A 2 -14.42 -2.89 80.37
N THR A 3 -15.22 -3.85 80.83
CA THR A 3 -15.57 -5.07 80.08
C THR A 3 -16.40 -4.80 78.81
N ILE A 4 -17.27 -3.79 78.84
CA ILE A 4 -18.08 -3.41 77.66
C ILE A 4 -17.17 -2.76 76.61
N LEU A 5 -16.28 -1.85 77.03
CA LEU A 5 -15.28 -1.25 76.15
C LEU A 5 -14.31 -2.28 75.56
N ALA A 6 -13.85 -3.25 76.36
CA ALA A 6 -12.99 -4.34 75.89
C ALA A 6 -13.72 -5.27 74.90
N SER A 7 -15.00 -5.57 75.14
CA SER A 7 -15.82 -6.37 74.22
C SER A 7 -16.10 -5.62 72.90
N LEU A 8 -16.30 -4.30 72.94
CA LEU A 8 -16.54 -3.47 71.77
C LEU A 8 -15.27 -3.29 70.92
N LEU A 9 -14.12 -3.11 71.58
CA LEU A 9 -12.81 -3.06 70.91
C LEU A 9 -12.43 -4.42 70.28
N GLY A 10 -12.72 -5.53 70.94
CA GLY A 10 -12.54 -6.87 70.36
C GLY A 10 -13.44 -7.12 69.15
N PHE A 11 -14.68 -6.63 69.19
CA PHE A 11 -15.62 -6.70 68.08
C PHE A 11 -15.17 -5.82 66.89
N LEU A 12 -14.75 -4.58 67.14
CA LEU A 12 -14.19 -3.69 66.10
C LEU A 12 -12.88 -4.22 65.52
N GLY A 13 -12.03 -4.85 66.34
CA GLY A 13 -10.82 -5.53 65.89
C GLY A 13 -11.11 -6.71 64.96
N SER A 14 -12.23 -7.41 65.16
CA SER A 14 -12.66 -8.52 64.29
C SER A 14 -13.27 -8.06 62.96
N ALA A 15 -13.90 -6.88 62.92
CA ALA A 15 -14.48 -6.31 61.70
C ALA A 15 -13.45 -5.57 60.81
N PHE A 16 -12.37 -5.04 61.40
CA PHE A 16 -11.27 -4.38 60.69
C PHE A 16 -10.66 -5.19 59.52
N PRO A 17 -10.32 -6.49 59.68
CA PRO A 17 -9.79 -7.29 58.57
C PRO A 17 -10.80 -7.47 57.41
N GLU A 18 -12.10 -7.40 57.68
CA GLU A 18 -13.15 -7.51 56.67
C GLU A 18 -13.20 -6.28 55.76
N PHE A 19 -13.04 -5.07 56.32
CA PHE A 19 -12.93 -3.83 55.55
C PHE A 19 -11.68 -3.78 54.67
N ILE A 20 -10.54 -4.27 55.17
CA ILE A 20 -9.31 -4.38 54.38
C ILE A 20 -9.49 -5.36 53.21
N LYS A 21 -10.16 -6.49 53.43
CA LYS A 21 -10.45 -7.46 52.38
C LYS A 21 -11.28 -6.84 51.26
N ILE A 22 -12.36 -6.12 51.59
CA ILE A 22 -13.23 -5.46 50.59
C ILE A 22 -12.45 -4.44 49.75
N TRP A 23 -11.55 -3.67 50.37
CA TRP A 23 -10.72 -2.71 49.66
C TRP A 23 -9.71 -3.37 48.74
N LYS A 24 -9.05 -4.44 49.21
CA LYS A 24 -8.12 -5.23 48.40
C LYS A 24 -8.81 -5.89 47.21
N ASP A 25 -9.97 -6.50 47.43
CA ASP A 25 -10.80 -7.11 46.37
C ASP A 25 -11.14 -6.10 45.26
N ARG A 26 -11.42 -4.85 45.63
CA ARG A 26 -11.72 -3.79 44.68
C ARG A 26 -10.47 -3.36 43.90
N SER A 27 -9.32 -3.28 44.56
CA SER A 27 -8.03 -3.02 43.90
C SER A 27 -7.66 -4.12 42.92
N ASP A 28 -7.82 -5.39 43.32
CA ASP A 28 -7.48 -6.55 42.50
C ASP A 28 -8.37 -6.63 41.24
N LYS A 29 -9.69 -6.39 41.38
CA LYS A 29 -10.62 -6.29 40.23
C LYS A 29 -10.29 -5.14 39.30
N GLN A 30 -9.88 -3.98 39.83
CA GLN A 30 -9.46 -2.86 38.99
C GLN A 30 -8.19 -3.20 38.21
N HIS A 31 -7.24 -3.89 38.84
CA HIS A 31 -6.02 -4.34 38.18
C HIS A 31 -6.31 -5.36 37.08
N GLU A 32 -7.19 -6.32 37.34
CA GLU A 32 -7.65 -7.30 36.34
C GLU A 32 -8.32 -6.62 35.14
N LEU A 33 -9.19 -5.64 35.38
CA LEU A 33 -9.83 -4.86 34.32
C LEU A 33 -8.82 -4.08 33.47
N ILE A 34 -7.77 -3.52 34.08
CA ILE A 34 -6.69 -2.82 33.35
C ILE A 34 -5.93 -3.82 32.47
N LEU A 35 -5.62 -5.00 32.98
CA LEU A 35 -4.88 -6.03 32.26
C LEU A 35 -5.70 -6.57 31.07
N LEU A 36 -7.01 -6.80 31.26
CA LEU A 36 -7.93 -7.16 30.19
C LEU A 36 -8.04 -6.06 29.13
N LYS A 37 -8.09 -4.79 29.53
CA LYS A 37 -8.10 -3.65 28.59
C LYS A 37 -6.83 -3.59 27.76
N MET A 38 -5.67 -3.74 28.40
CA MET A 38 -4.39 -3.73 27.70
C MET A 38 -4.29 -4.89 26.69
N GLN A 39 -4.77 -6.08 27.05
CA GLN A 39 -4.86 -7.22 26.11
C GLN A 39 -5.79 -6.93 24.93
N MET A 40 -6.98 -6.36 25.18
CA MET A 40 -7.91 -5.97 24.13
C MET A 40 -7.31 -4.90 23.19
N GLU A 41 -6.59 -3.91 23.74
CA GLU A 41 -5.90 -2.89 22.95
C GLU A 41 -4.82 -3.50 22.05
N HIS A 42 -3.99 -4.40 22.58
CA HIS A 42 -3.00 -5.12 21.77
C HIS A 42 -3.65 -5.96 20.68
N GLN A 43 -4.76 -6.63 20.98
CA GLN A 43 -5.50 -7.41 19.99
C GLN A 43 -6.12 -6.51 18.91
N ALA A 44 -6.68 -5.36 19.30
CA ALA A 44 -7.24 -4.38 18.37
C ALA A 44 -6.15 -3.82 17.43
N GLN A 45 -4.98 -3.49 17.96
CA GLN A 45 -3.82 -3.06 17.16
C GLN A 45 -3.42 -4.14 16.14
N GLY A 46 -3.27 -5.39 16.57
CA GLY A 46 -2.94 -6.49 15.66
C GLY A 46 -4.00 -6.73 14.58
N HIS A 47 -5.28 -6.55 14.89
CA HIS A 47 -6.35 -6.61 13.89
C HIS A 47 -6.27 -5.48 12.86
N THR A 48 -5.95 -4.26 13.29
CA THR A 48 -5.78 -3.13 12.35
C THR A 48 -4.59 -3.34 11.42
N GLU A 49 -3.47 -3.86 11.92
CA GLU A 49 -2.30 -4.18 11.10
C GLU A 49 -2.62 -5.28 10.08
N ARG A 50 -3.33 -6.33 10.51
CA ARG A 50 -3.74 -7.42 9.61
C ARG A 50 -4.72 -6.96 8.53
N LEU A 51 -5.63 -6.05 8.85
CA LEU A 51 -6.51 -5.43 7.85
C LEU A 51 -5.72 -4.59 6.84
N ALA A 52 -4.71 -3.84 7.31
CA ALA A 52 -3.82 -3.09 6.43
C ALA A 52 -3.03 -4.02 5.50
N GLU A 53 -2.52 -5.14 6.02
CA GLU A 53 -1.81 -6.16 5.23
C GLU A 53 -2.74 -6.82 4.20
N ILE A 54 -3.97 -7.17 4.57
CA ILE A 54 -4.97 -7.76 3.66
C ILE A 54 -5.28 -6.78 2.52
N ASN A 55 -5.51 -5.51 2.83
CA ASN A 55 -5.78 -4.48 1.82
C ASN A 55 -4.57 -4.29 0.89
N ALA A 56 -3.36 -4.17 1.44
CA ALA A 56 -2.14 -4.07 0.64
C ALA A 56 -1.95 -5.29 -0.29
N ASN A 57 -2.21 -6.51 0.22
CA ASN A 57 -2.13 -7.72 -0.58
C ASN A 57 -3.25 -7.81 -1.63
N ALA A 58 -4.45 -7.32 -1.33
CA ALA A 58 -5.54 -7.25 -2.29
C ALA A 58 -5.20 -6.27 -3.44
N ASP A 59 -4.63 -5.10 -3.13
CA ASP A 59 -4.19 -4.12 -4.12
C ASP A 59 -3.08 -4.69 -5.03
N ILE A 60 -2.16 -5.46 -4.46
CA ILE A 60 -1.12 -6.19 -5.20
C ILE A 60 -1.76 -7.25 -6.10
N ALA A 61 -2.72 -8.03 -5.59
CA ALA A 61 -3.40 -9.07 -6.35
C ALA A 61 -4.26 -8.49 -7.48
N GLU A 62 -4.95 -7.38 -7.26
CA GLU A 62 -5.72 -6.66 -8.29
C GLU A 62 -4.78 -6.12 -9.36
N SER A 63 -3.68 -5.48 -8.96
CA SER A 63 -2.65 -5.03 -9.88
C SER A 63 -2.11 -6.19 -10.70
N ALA A 64 -1.75 -7.31 -10.06
CA ALA A 64 -1.26 -8.51 -10.73
C ALA A 64 -2.31 -9.13 -11.67
N ALA A 65 -3.60 -9.09 -11.32
CA ALA A 65 -4.69 -9.56 -12.17
C ALA A 65 -4.88 -8.68 -13.40
N ILE A 66 -4.79 -7.36 -13.27
CA ILE A 66 -4.78 -6.42 -14.40
C ILE A 66 -3.59 -6.69 -15.33
N TYR A 67 -2.44 -7.11 -14.77
CA TYR A 67 -1.24 -7.47 -15.55
C TYR A 67 -1.22 -8.91 -16.07
N LYS A 68 -2.11 -9.81 -15.63
CA LYS A 68 -2.29 -11.13 -16.23
C LYS A 68 -2.99 -10.99 -17.58
N THR A 69 -2.22 -10.47 -18.53
CA THR A 69 -2.48 -10.63 -19.95
C THR A 69 -2.29 -12.13 -20.24
N TYR A 70 -3.30 -12.77 -20.83
CA TYR A 70 -3.37 -14.19 -21.19
C TYR A 70 -1.99 -14.86 -21.38
N ALA A 71 -1.48 -15.51 -20.32
CA ALA A 71 -0.27 -16.31 -20.40
C ALA A 71 -0.63 -17.59 -21.14
N THR A 72 -0.26 -17.67 -22.41
CA THR A 72 -0.64 -18.81 -23.28
C THR A 72 0.27 -20.02 -23.02
N ASN A 73 1.16 -19.95 -22.01
CA ASN A 73 2.19 -20.96 -21.67
C ASN A 73 3.16 -21.28 -22.82
N ILE A 74 3.22 -20.42 -23.85
CA ILE A 74 4.07 -20.58 -25.01
C ILE A 74 5.08 -19.44 -25.01
N THR A 75 6.31 -19.73 -24.59
CA THR A 75 7.39 -18.75 -24.36
C THR A 75 7.69 -17.89 -25.59
N TRP A 76 7.53 -18.41 -26.80
CA TRP A 76 7.77 -17.64 -28.03
C TRP A 76 6.62 -16.67 -28.36
N VAL A 77 5.36 -17.01 -28.03
CA VAL A 77 4.20 -16.13 -28.24
C VAL A 77 4.25 -14.96 -27.25
N ASP A 78 4.58 -15.25 -25.99
CA ASP A 78 4.69 -14.24 -24.95
C ASP A 78 5.92 -13.33 -25.19
N ALA A 79 7.04 -13.88 -25.67
CA ALA A 79 8.18 -13.09 -26.12
C ALA A 79 7.83 -12.20 -27.33
N LEU A 80 7.08 -12.73 -28.31
CA LEU A 80 6.67 -11.97 -29.49
C LEU A 80 5.71 -10.85 -29.11
N ASN A 81 4.75 -11.10 -28.21
CA ASN A 81 3.85 -10.06 -27.67
C ASN A 81 4.64 -8.96 -26.92
N GLY A 82 5.66 -9.35 -26.15
CA GLY A 82 6.59 -8.41 -25.50
C GLY A 82 7.36 -7.50 -26.49
N THR A 83 7.56 -7.97 -27.73
CA THR A 83 8.26 -7.21 -28.79
C THR A 83 7.35 -6.32 -29.63
N VAL A 84 6.03 -6.50 -29.61
CA VAL A 84 5.09 -5.73 -30.45
C VAL A 84 5.22 -4.21 -30.20
N ARG A 85 5.29 -3.79 -28.93
CA ARG A 85 5.45 -2.37 -28.57
C ARG A 85 6.78 -1.78 -29.09
N PRO A 86 7.95 -2.39 -28.83
CA PRO A 86 9.21 -1.96 -29.44
C PRO A 86 9.18 -1.91 -30.97
N VAL A 87 8.62 -2.94 -31.62
CA VAL A 87 8.58 -3.03 -33.09
C VAL A 87 7.77 -1.88 -33.69
N ILE A 88 6.59 -1.58 -33.12
CA ILE A 88 5.76 -0.46 -33.57
C ILE A 88 6.47 0.87 -33.33
N ALA A 89 7.10 1.07 -32.17
CA ALA A 89 7.82 2.30 -31.85
C ALA A 89 9.00 2.54 -32.81
N TYR A 90 9.82 1.51 -33.07
CA TYR A 90 10.91 1.62 -34.04
C TYR A 90 10.41 1.84 -35.46
N SER A 91 9.28 1.25 -35.84
CA SER A 91 8.69 1.47 -37.18
C SER A 91 8.27 2.92 -37.38
N PHE A 92 7.59 3.53 -36.40
CA PHE A 92 7.24 4.96 -36.45
C PHE A 92 8.48 5.86 -36.45
N PHE A 93 9.48 5.54 -35.64
CA PHE A 93 10.72 6.31 -35.59
C PHE A 93 11.52 6.22 -36.91
N LEU A 94 11.63 5.03 -37.51
CA LEU A 94 12.28 4.83 -38.79
C LEU A 94 11.55 5.54 -39.93
N LEU A 95 10.22 5.52 -39.92
CA LEU A 95 9.41 6.26 -40.89
C LEU A 95 9.65 7.76 -40.75
N TYR A 96 9.62 8.29 -39.52
CA TYR A 96 9.95 9.69 -39.25
C TYR A 96 11.36 10.06 -39.72
N ALA A 97 12.36 9.26 -39.39
CA ALA A 97 13.75 9.45 -39.83
C ALA A 97 13.86 9.43 -41.37
N GLY A 98 13.16 8.51 -42.03
CA GLY A 98 13.09 8.43 -43.50
C GLY A 98 12.51 9.68 -44.13
N VAL A 99 11.40 10.20 -43.61
CA VAL A 99 10.79 11.46 -44.07
C VAL A 99 11.77 12.63 -43.90
N LYS A 100 12.50 12.69 -42.78
CA LYS A 100 13.49 13.75 -42.54
C LYS A 100 14.69 13.67 -43.47
N ILE A 101 15.16 12.46 -43.78
CA ILE A 101 16.22 12.26 -44.78
C ILE A 101 15.75 12.73 -46.16
N LEU A 102 14.50 12.46 -46.55
CA LEU A 102 13.95 12.93 -47.82
C LEU A 102 13.81 14.46 -47.86
N GLN A 103 13.34 15.09 -46.78
CA GLN A 103 13.24 16.55 -46.66
C GLN A 103 14.61 17.24 -46.73
N TYR A 104 15.64 16.63 -46.12
CA TYR A 104 17.02 17.10 -46.20
C TYR A 104 17.55 17.05 -47.64
N ASN A 105 17.35 15.92 -48.34
CA ASN A 105 17.76 15.76 -49.73
C ASN A 105 16.99 16.68 -50.69
N ALA A 106 15.75 17.05 -50.36
CA ALA A 106 14.95 18.03 -51.11
C ALA A 106 15.40 19.49 -50.91
N ASN A 107 16.51 19.72 -50.19
CA ASN A 107 17.09 21.03 -49.91
C ASN A 107 16.11 21.99 -49.21
N MET A 108 15.26 21.44 -48.33
CA MET A 108 14.33 22.18 -47.46
C MET A 108 14.78 22.12 -46.00
N PRO A 109 16.00 22.60 -45.65
CA PRO A 109 16.58 22.44 -44.32
C PRO A 109 15.79 23.19 -43.22
N TRP A 110 15.02 24.22 -43.61
CA TRP A 110 14.20 25.04 -42.72
C TRP A 110 12.96 24.30 -42.18
N LEU A 111 12.57 23.18 -42.81
CA LEU A 111 11.39 22.39 -42.43
C LEU A 111 11.76 21.10 -41.65
N LEU A 112 13.02 20.96 -41.26
CA LEU A 112 13.51 19.76 -40.57
C LEU A 112 13.01 19.66 -39.13
N TRP A 113 12.72 20.79 -38.48
CA TRP A 113 12.28 20.81 -37.09
C TRP A 113 11.21 21.88 -36.84
N THR A 114 9.96 21.47 -36.98
CA THR A 114 8.77 22.30 -36.71
C THR A 114 8.11 21.93 -35.38
N GLU A 115 7.11 22.70 -34.97
CA GLU A 115 6.27 22.36 -33.81
C GLU A 115 5.52 21.03 -34.01
N GLU A 116 5.14 20.71 -35.25
CA GLU A 116 4.51 19.43 -35.59
C GLU A 116 5.49 18.26 -35.41
N ASP A 117 6.76 18.44 -35.76
CA ASP A 117 7.79 17.42 -35.54
C ASP A 117 8.05 17.15 -34.06
N GLN A 118 8.03 18.21 -33.24
CA GLN A 118 8.14 18.10 -31.79
C GLN A 118 6.96 17.30 -31.22
N ALA A 119 5.74 17.55 -31.71
CA ALA A 119 4.56 16.80 -31.30
C ALA A 119 4.63 15.33 -31.72
N ILE A 120 5.08 15.03 -32.94
CA ILE A 120 5.27 13.66 -33.44
C ILE A 120 6.35 12.93 -32.62
N PHE A 121 7.50 13.57 -32.39
CA PHE A 121 8.58 13.00 -31.60
C PHE A 121 8.17 12.76 -30.14
N ALA A 122 7.51 13.74 -29.51
CA ALA A 122 6.94 13.59 -28.17
C ALA A 122 5.90 12.46 -28.11
N GLY A 123 5.07 12.32 -29.16
CA GLY A 123 4.12 11.22 -29.32
C GLY A 123 4.78 9.85 -29.36
N ILE A 124 5.86 9.70 -30.13
CA ILE A 124 6.63 8.44 -30.23
C ILE A 124 7.28 8.08 -28.89
N ILE A 125 7.92 9.06 -28.23
CA ILE A 125 8.56 8.87 -26.92
C ILE A 125 7.51 8.53 -25.84
N SER A 126 6.38 9.24 -25.84
CA SER A 126 5.25 8.98 -24.95
C SER A 126 4.61 7.62 -25.21
N PHE A 127 4.51 7.17 -26.46
CA PHE A 127 4.01 5.83 -26.77
C PHE A 127 4.92 4.72 -26.22
N TYR A 128 6.25 4.87 -26.38
CA TYR A 128 7.22 3.87 -25.92
C TYR A 128 7.37 3.85 -24.39
N TYR A 129 7.52 5.02 -23.77
CA TYR A 129 7.76 5.15 -22.32
C TYR A 129 6.51 5.42 -21.49
N GLY A 130 5.37 5.74 -22.10
CA GLY A 130 4.17 6.20 -21.42
C GLY A 130 3.65 5.22 -20.39
N GLN A 131 3.74 3.90 -20.63
CA GLN A 131 3.38 2.92 -19.60
C GLN A 131 4.32 2.93 -18.40
N ARG A 132 5.63 3.12 -18.58
CA ARG A 132 6.59 3.21 -17.46
C ARG A 132 6.39 4.51 -16.68
N ALA A 133 6.12 5.61 -17.36
CA ALA A 133 5.83 6.90 -16.74
C ALA A 133 4.48 6.88 -15.98
N MET A 134 3.44 6.29 -16.58
CA MET A 134 2.13 6.12 -15.95
C MET A 134 2.18 5.21 -14.72
N ASN A 135 2.94 4.12 -14.75
CA ASN A 135 3.08 3.22 -13.59
C ASN A 135 3.78 3.90 -12.40
N LYS A 136 4.75 4.80 -12.65
CA LYS A 136 5.42 5.57 -11.60
C LYS A 136 4.50 6.61 -10.94
N ILE A 137 3.60 7.19 -11.71
CA ILE A 137 2.59 8.15 -11.21
C ILE A 137 1.48 7.42 -10.44
N ARG A 138 1.12 6.20 -10.87
CA ARG A 138 0.05 5.40 -10.24
C ARG A 138 0.50 4.63 -9.00
N GLY A 139 1.78 4.23 -8.91
CA GLY A 139 2.38 3.61 -7.71
C GLY A 139 2.96 4.60 -6.70
N GLY A 140 2.76 5.91 -6.91
CA GLY A 140 3.22 6.98 -6.03
C GLY A 140 2.15 7.51 -5.07
N LYS A 141 1.13 6.71 -4.75
CA LYS A 141 0.17 7.00 -3.69
C LYS A 141 0.25 5.92 -2.63
#